data_AF-A0A427YBM9-F1
#
_entry.id   AF-A0A427YBM9-F1
#
_cell.length_a   1.000
_cell.length_b   1.000
_cell.length_c   1.000
_cell.angle_alpha   90.00
_cell.angle_beta   90.00
_cell.angle_gamma   90.00
#
_symmetry.space_group_name_H-M   'P 1'
#
loop_
_entity.id
_entity.type
_entity.pdbx_description
1 polymer ?
#
loop_
_entity_poly.entity_id
_entity_poly.type
_entity_poly.pdbx_seq_one_letter_code
_entity_poly.pdbx_strand_id
1 'polypeptide(L)'
;MSSLAGADGAWAFIVSPPLPTPLNYIPFIFRVMAIMLAAPFALGVALDLIAYAIARTLHISASNLRVPRSPPHAPVELLQQTDSAESESDNDSDSPVAHGLVSRQMSPTHMRPAKQPSSAAISRPLQVLAVGTILVAVFLQWFTKSSNVHTALRLAEDGPYERPAALVLTAHPDDEVMFFAPTILNLASTGWDIMAVCVSDGDADSLGAVRSEELYNSYARLGVSRDNVTIIRHADLQDGMSNTWDPRLIANIVAPYIARHHISHLITFDNRGISGHPNHIALSDVHAYLSDTVETDADGTTTKVTPPPRLLQLQTPPLAVKFTGPLGAVACALRDLRNRGAHPDTKGLTQPELATFVASPAQYARAIRAMLAHGSQLVWFRWLYISFSHLMWANQLIEVVLQLHAKPSLRGRARGLVPAKNPQPREKEAPPTLV
;
A
#
# COMPACT_ATOMS: atom_id res chain seq x y z
N MET A 1 16.13 22.80 50.17
CA MET A 1 15.64 21.42 49.98
C MET A 1 14.14 21.41 50.20
N SER A 2 13.37 21.27 49.13
CA SER A 2 11.90 21.24 49.14
C SER A 2 11.45 20.23 48.08
N SER A 3 10.43 19.42 48.40
CA SER A 3 10.16 18.18 47.65
C SER A 3 9.45 18.43 46.32
N LEU A 4 10.06 17.98 45.22
CA LEU A 4 9.41 17.82 43.92
C LEU A 4 8.72 16.45 43.88
N ALA A 5 7.41 16.41 44.12
CA ALA A 5 6.62 15.17 44.16
C ALA A 5 5.14 15.41 43.77
N GLY A 6 4.89 16.16 42.68
CA GLY A 6 3.52 16.62 42.34
C GLY A 6 3.07 16.49 40.88
N ALA A 7 3.97 16.25 39.91
CA ALA A 7 3.61 16.29 38.48
C ALA A 7 3.33 14.91 37.87
N ASP A 8 4.13 13.89 38.21
CA ASP A 8 4.19 12.64 37.46
C ASP A 8 2.95 11.74 37.66
N GLY A 9 2.29 11.86 38.82
CA GLY A 9 1.09 11.07 39.15
C GLY A 9 -0.12 11.38 38.27
N ALA A 10 -0.28 12.63 37.82
CA ALA A 10 -1.41 13.02 36.97
C ALA A 10 -1.29 12.42 35.57
N TRP A 11 -0.10 12.49 34.96
CA TRP A 11 0.18 11.89 33.66
C TRP A 11 0.05 10.36 33.71
N ALA A 12 0.55 9.72 34.76
CA ALA A 12 0.40 8.27 34.95
C ALA A 12 -1.08 7.85 35.01
N PHE A 13 -1.94 8.59 35.70
CA PHE A 13 -3.37 8.29 35.82
C PHE A 13 -4.14 8.46 34.49
N ILE A 14 -3.74 9.42 33.64
CA ILE A 14 -4.36 9.65 32.33
C ILE A 14 -3.90 8.58 31.31
N VAL A 15 -2.63 8.21 31.32
CA VAL A 15 -2.04 7.24 30.36
C VAL A 15 -2.27 5.78 30.79
N SER A 16 -2.48 5.52 32.08
CA SER A 16 -2.72 4.18 32.63
C SER A 16 -3.56 4.25 33.91
N PRO A 17 -4.87 4.55 33.80
CA PRO A 17 -5.75 4.58 34.96
C PRO A 17 -5.77 3.20 35.65
N PRO A 18 -5.68 3.12 36.99
CA PRO A 18 -5.73 1.87 37.73
C PRO A 18 -7.12 1.26 37.59
N LEU A 19 -7.22 0.21 36.77
CA LEU A 19 -8.48 -0.48 36.50
C LEU A 19 -8.87 -1.33 37.74
N PRO A 20 -10.17 -1.45 38.08
CA PRO A 20 -10.57 -2.31 39.19
C PRO A 20 -10.19 -3.76 38.87
N THR A 21 -9.54 -4.46 39.81
CA THR A 21 -9.24 -5.90 39.67
C THR A 21 -10.54 -6.66 39.43
N PRO A 22 -10.70 -7.40 38.32
CA PRO A 22 -9.65 -8.10 37.57
C PRO A 22 -9.05 -7.37 36.35
N LEU A 23 -9.53 -6.18 35.99
CA LEU A 23 -9.24 -5.55 34.69
C LEU A 23 -7.80 -5.02 34.53
N ASN A 24 -7.02 -4.90 35.62
CA ASN A 24 -5.61 -4.46 35.58
C ASN A 24 -4.69 -5.31 34.68
N TYR A 25 -5.07 -6.54 34.35
CA TYR A 25 -4.30 -7.37 33.41
C TYR A 25 -4.49 -6.96 31.94
N ILE A 26 -5.49 -6.15 31.59
CA ILE A 26 -5.81 -5.80 30.19
C ILE A 26 -4.63 -5.15 29.44
N PRO A 27 -3.93 -4.12 29.97
CA PRO A 27 -2.77 -3.55 29.28
C PRO A 27 -1.60 -4.54 29.12
N PHE A 28 -1.44 -5.47 30.06
CA PHE A 28 -0.44 -6.54 29.97
C PHE A 28 -0.83 -7.59 28.91
N ILE A 29 -2.09 -8.02 28.89
CA ILE A 29 -2.65 -8.94 27.89
C ILE A 29 -2.52 -8.34 26.49
N PHE A 30 -2.84 -7.05 26.29
CA PHE A 30 -2.64 -6.40 24.99
C PHE A 30 -1.16 -6.30 24.59
N ARG A 31 -0.23 -6.04 25.52
CA ARG A 31 1.22 -6.08 25.22
C ARG A 31 1.68 -7.49 24.85
N VAL A 32 1.24 -8.52 25.57
CA VAL A 32 1.55 -9.93 25.25
C VAL A 32 0.93 -10.34 23.92
N MET A 33 -0.32 -9.97 23.63
CA MET A 33 -0.94 -10.20 22.32
C MET A 33 -0.20 -9.49 21.19
N ALA A 34 0.18 -8.22 21.37
CA ALA A 34 0.96 -7.48 20.39
C ALA A 34 2.32 -8.16 20.11
N ILE A 35 3.02 -8.63 21.15
CA ILE A 35 4.27 -9.39 21.00
C ILE A 35 4.03 -10.73 20.29
N MET A 36 2.98 -11.48 20.66
CA MET A 36 2.65 -12.78 20.05
C MET A 36 2.21 -12.65 18.59
N LEU A 37 1.55 -11.55 18.22
CA LEU A 37 1.16 -11.24 16.84
C LEU A 37 2.33 -10.66 16.03
N ALA A 38 3.25 -9.95 16.68
CA ALA A 38 4.48 -9.44 16.05
C ALA A 38 5.60 -10.50 15.93
N ALA A 39 5.62 -11.55 16.75
CA ALA A 39 6.69 -12.56 16.72
C ALA A 39 6.79 -13.32 15.39
N PRO A 40 5.69 -13.78 14.74
CA PRO A 40 5.75 -14.34 13.39
C PRO A 40 6.29 -13.36 12.34
N PHE A 41 6.04 -12.05 12.52
CA PHE A 41 6.59 -11.01 11.64
C PHE A 41 8.07 -10.74 11.86
N ALA A 42 8.51 -10.63 13.12
CA ALA A 42 9.92 -10.48 13.45
C ALA A 42 10.73 -11.66 12.92
N LEU A 43 10.18 -12.88 13.02
CA LEU A 43 10.73 -14.08 12.38
C LEU A 43 10.73 -13.94 10.84
N GLY A 44 9.61 -13.58 10.22
CA GLY A 44 9.51 -13.40 8.77
C GLY A 44 10.52 -12.39 8.20
N VAL A 45 10.68 -11.23 8.86
CA VAL A 45 11.68 -10.21 8.50
C VAL A 45 13.10 -10.71 8.73
N ALA A 46 13.37 -11.43 9.82
CA ALA A 46 14.69 -12.03 10.04
C ALA A 46 15.04 -13.07 8.96
N LEU A 47 14.07 -13.87 8.53
CA LEU A 47 14.24 -14.85 7.45
C LEU A 47 14.42 -14.18 6.07
N ASP A 48 13.71 -13.10 5.78
CA ASP A 48 13.87 -12.29 4.57
C ASP A 48 15.27 -11.65 4.52
N LEU A 49 15.76 -11.12 5.65
CA LEU A 49 17.12 -10.60 5.80
C LEU A 49 18.21 -11.69 5.66
N ILE A 50 17.97 -12.90 6.19
CA ILE A 50 18.87 -14.05 6.03
C ILE A 50 18.89 -14.52 4.57
N ALA A 51 17.73 -14.62 3.90
CA ALA A 51 17.62 -14.99 2.50
C ALA A 51 18.32 -13.97 1.59
N TYR A 52 18.17 -12.67 1.87
CA TYR A 52 18.89 -11.60 1.19
C TYR A 52 20.41 -11.69 1.41
N ALA A 53 20.86 -11.94 2.65
CA ALA A 53 22.28 -12.11 2.94
C ALA A 53 22.88 -13.32 2.21
N ILE A 54 22.16 -14.45 2.16
CA ILE A 54 22.56 -15.64 1.39
C ILE A 54 22.63 -15.33 -0.11
N ALA A 55 21.58 -14.75 -0.69
CA ALA A 55 21.55 -14.41 -2.12
C ALA A 55 22.67 -13.44 -2.52
N ARG A 56 22.97 -12.45 -1.67
CA ARG A 56 24.08 -11.52 -1.85
C ARG A 56 25.45 -12.21 -1.76
N THR A 57 25.64 -13.11 -0.79
CA THR A 57 26.91 -13.81 -0.55
C THR A 57 27.21 -14.83 -1.63
N LEU A 58 26.18 -15.49 -2.16
CA LEU A 58 26.28 -16.45 -3.26
C LEU A 58 26.26 -15.79 -4.65
N HIS A 59 26.28 -14.45 -4.72
CA HIS A 59 26.18 -13.67 -5.97
C HIS A 59 25.00 -14.08 -6.88
N ILE A 60 23.87 -14.51 -6.30
CA ILE A 60 22.66 -14.92 -7.03
C ILE A 60 21.97 -13.66 -7.57
N SER A 61 22.49 -13.17 -8.68
CA SER A 61 22.09 -11.89 -9.26
C SER A 61 20.79 -12.03 -10.05
N ALA A 62 19.70 -11.49 -9.52
CA ALA A 62 18.44 -11.28 -10.23
C ALA A 62 18.53 -10.14 -11.29
N SER A 63 19.70 -9.93 -11.90
CA SER A 63 20.00 -8.86 -12.87
C SER A 63 19.41 -9.11 -14.26
N ASN A 64 19.09 -10.36 -14.59
CA ASN A 64 18.81 -10.78 -15.97
C ASN A 64 17.36 -10.47 -16.43
N LEU A 65 16.66 -9.61 -15.70
CA LEU A 65 15.36 -9.01 -16.06
C LEU A 65 15.41 -7.48 -15.92
N ARG A 66 16.48 -6.86 -16.41
CA ARG A 66 16.52 -5.41 -16.66
C ARG A 66 16.14 -5.14 -18.10
N VAL A 67 15.03 -4.41 -18.29
CA VAL A 67 14.74 -3.69 -19.53
C VAL A 67 15.93 -2.76 -19.84
N PRO A 68 16.36 -2.59 -21.10
CA PRO A 68 17.44 -1.69 -21.44
C PRO A 68 17.20 -0.27 -20.91
N ARG A 69 18.23 0.33 -20.32
CA ARG A 69 18.24 1.78 -20.09
C ARG A 69 18.51 2.47 -21.42
N SER A 70 17.80 3.57 -21.68
CA SER A 70 18.13 4.49 -22.77
C SER A 70 19.61 4.90 -22.68
N PRO A 71 20.30 5.09 -23.82
CA PRO A 71 21.72 5.40 -23.82
C PRO A 71 21.99 6.75 -23.10
N PRO A 72 23.09 6.88 -22.35
CA PRO A 72 23.50 8.17 -21.80
C PRO A 72 23.85 9.15 -22.93
N HIS A 73 23.58 10.44 -22.72
CA HIS A 73 24.04 11.48 -23.64
C HIS A 73 25.58 11.54 -23.65
N ALA A 74 26.14 11.85 -24.82
CA ALA A 74 27.58 11.97 -25.06
C ALA A 74 28.21 13.12 -24.24
N PRO A 75 29.52 13.04 -23.93
CA PRO A 75 30.12 13.84 -22.86
C PRO A 75 30.40 15.30 -23.26
N VAL A 76 30.48 16.17 -22.25
CA VAL A 76 31.17 17.45 -22.35
C VAL A 76 32.66 17.20 -22.17
N GLU A 77 33.44 17.49 -23.20
CA GLU A 77 34.90 17.33 -23.21
C GLU A 77 35.57 18.58 -22.64
N LEU A 78 36.47 18.40 -21.66
CA LEU A 78 37.40 19.45 -21.23
C LEU A 78 38.70 18.83 -20.70
N LEU A 79 39.77 19.10 -21.46
CA LEU A 79 41.19 18.98 -21.13
C LEU A 79 41.50 19.54 -19.72
N GLN A 80 42.48 19.08 -18.92
CA GLN A 80 43.61 18.13 -19.07
C GLN A 80 44.04 17.70 -17.61
N GLN A 81 45.10 16.94 -17.25
CA GLN A 81 46.35 16.51 -17.90
C GLN A 81 47.01 15.28 -17.15
N THR A 82 48.18 14.82 -17.65
CA THR A 82 49.36 14.17 -16.98
C THR A 82 49.37 13.96 -15.45
N ASP A 83 49.91 12.90 -14.82
CA ASP A 83 50.57 11.60 -15.17
C ASP A 83 50.47 10.69 -13.89
N SER A 84 51.04 9.48 -13.65
CA SER A 84 52.09 8.62 -14.26
C SER A 84 51.72 7.11 -14.06
N ALA A 85 52.42 6.06 -14.56
CA ALA A 85 53.69 5.40 -14.12
C ALA A 85 53.86 5.20 -12.59
N GLU A 86 54.32 4.08 -12.01
CA GLU A 86 54.89 2.80 -12.51
C GLU A 86 54.75 1.72 -11.37
N SER A 87 54.31 0.48 -11.65
CA SER A 87 55.08 -0.80 -11.72
C SER A 87 55.76 -1.36 -10.44
N GLU A 88 55.49 -2.65 -10.14
CA GLU A 88 56.46 -3.67 -9.63
C GLU A 88 57.07 -3.51 -8.20
N SER A 89 57.64 -4.51 -7.50
CA SER A 89 57.68 -5.99 -7.66
C SER A 89 58.06 -6.74 -6.34
N ASP A 90 57.70 -8.03 -6.27
CA ASP A 90 58.39 -9.23 -5.72
C ASP A 90 59.00 -9.37 -4.28
N ASN A 91 58.81 -10.57 -3.70
CA ASN A 91 59.73 -11.40 -2.86
C ASN A 91 60.29 -10.78 -1.54
N ASP A 92 61.02 -11.43 -0.60
CA ASP A 92 61.35 -12.83 -0.20
C ASP A 92 61.83 -12.80 1.29
N SER A 93 62.05 -13.87 2.10
CA SER A 93 61.72 -15.31 2.03
C SER A 93 61.69 -15.94 3.46
N ASP A 94 61.37 -17.23 3.55
CA ASP A 94 61.87 -18.21 4.54
C ASP A 94 61.53 -18.15 6.06
N SER A 95 62.01 -19.22 6.73
CA SER A 95 61.75 -19.70 8.10
C SER A 95 63.01 -20.43 8.59
N PRO A 96 62.99 -21.32 9.60
CA PRO A 96 62.42 -21.26 10.95
C PRO A 96 63.55 -21.19 12.01
N VAL A 97 63.25 -21.40 13.30
CA VAL A 97 63.87 -22.43 14.18
C VAL A 97 63.36 -22.27 15.61
N ALA A 98 63.22 -23.38 16.35
CA ALA A 98 62.76 -23.39 17.73
C ALA A 98 63.88 -23.77 18.71
N HIS A 99 63.82 -23.18 19.91
CA HIS A 99 64.40 -23.74 21.12
C HIS A 99 63.42 -23.54 22.28
N GLY A 100 63.34 -24.51 23.18
CA GLY A 100 62.70 -24.37 24.49
C GLY A 100 63.48 -25.17 25.52
N LEU A 101 63.19 -25.00 26.82
CA LEU A 101 63.48 -25.98 27.87
C LEU A 101 62.92 -25.55 29.25
N VAL A 102 62.59 -26.58 30.06
CA VAL A 102 62.45 -26.61 31.54
C VAL A 102 61.34 -25.80 32.23
N SER A 103 60.32 -26.58 32.60
CA SER A 103 59.38 -26.49 33.73
C SER A 103 59.80 -25.76 35.02
N ARG A 104 58.79 -25.22 35.72
CA ARG A 104 58.76 -25.17 37.20
C ARG A 104 57.36 -25.52 37.70
N GLN A 105 57.24 -26.51 38.59
CA GLN A 105 55.95 -26.95 39.15
C GLN A 105 55.48 -26.03 40.28
N MET A 106 54.16 -25.82 40.36
CA MET A 106 53.43 -25.41 41.57
C MET A 106 52.13 -26.21 41.67
N SER A 107 51.70 -26.50 42.90
CA SER A 107 50.60 -27.45 43.17
C SER A 107 49.21 -26.86 42.89
N PRO A 108 48.26 -27.66 42.35
CA PRO A 108 46.90 -27.19 42.10
C PRO A 108 46.06 -27.21 43.39
N THR A 109 45.51 -26.06 43.78
CA THR A 109 44.40 -25.99 44.73
C THR A 109 43.08 -26.40 44.06
N HIS A 110 42.21 -27.09 44.80
CA HIS A 110 40.91 -27.53 44.28
C HIS A 110 39.99 -26.35 43.93
N MET A 111 39.81 -26.10 42.63
CA MET A 111 38.58 -25.46 42.12
C MET A 111 37.63 -26.52 41.57
N ARG A 112 36.34 -26.40 41.88
CA ARG A 112 35.30 -27.17 41.17
C ARG A 112 35.25 -26.69 39.72
N PRO A 113 35.11 -27.59 38.72
CA PRO A 113 34.87 -27.15 37.35
C PRO A 113 33.53 -26.40 37.29
N ALA A 114 33.55 -25.17 36.79
CA ALA A 114 32.33 -24.50 36.39
C ALA A 114 31.65 -25.35 35.30
N LYS A 115 30.35 -25.62 35.43
CA LYS A 115 29.58 -26.23 34.34
C LYS A 115 29.67 -25.29 33.14
N GLN A 116 30.27 -25.77 32.04
CA GLN A 116 30.07 -25.12 30.76
C GLN A 116 28.55 -25.06 30.49
N PRO A 117 28.02 -23.93 29.98
CA PRO A 117 26.63 -23.88 29.56
C PRO A 117 26.47 -24.85 28.39
N SER A 118 25.77 -25.95 28.61
CA SER A 118 25.44 -26.91 27.56
C SER A 118 24.64 -26.17 26.49
N SER A 119 25.21 -26.03 25.28
CA SER A 119 24.49 -25.50 24.13
C SER A 119 23.23 -26.36 23.93
N ALA A 120 22.06 -25.76 24.14
CA ALA A 120 20.80 -26.47 24.09
C ALA A 120 20.53 -26.93 22.65
N ALA A 121 20.92 -28.17 22.34
CA ALA A 121 20.83 -28.75 21.01
C ALA A 121 19.36 -28.81 20.59
N ILE A 122 18.95 -27.90 19.71
CA ILE A 122 17.61 -27.83 19.11
C ILE A 122 17.28 -29.21 18.56
N SER A 123 16.19 -29.81 19.01
CA SER A 123 15.87 -31.21 18.68
C SER A 123 15.62 -31.37 17.18
N ARG A 124 16.00 -32.53 16.61
CA ARG A 124 15.79 -32.85 15.19
C ARG A 124 14.38 -32.52 14.65
N PRO A 125 13.26 -32.85 15.32
CA PRO A 125 11.93 -32.46 14.83
C PRO A 125 11.72 -30.94 14.82
N LEU A 126 12.28 -30.19 15.77
CA LEU A 126 12.20 -28.73 15.81
C LEU A 126 13.07 -28.09 14.71
N GLN A 127 14.22 -28.69 14.37
CA GLN A 127 15.02 -28.29 13.21
C GLN A 127 14.25 -28.50 11.89
N VAL A 128 13.63 -29.67 11.70
CA VAL A 128 12.82 -29.97 10.51
C VAL A 128 11.62 -29.03 10.39
N LEU A 129 10.93 -28.76 11.49
CA LEU A 129 9.82 -27.79 11.53
C LEU A 129 10.30 -26.39 11.14
N ALA A 130 11.42 -25.92 11.70
CA ALA A 130 11.99 -24.62 11.36
C ALA A 130 12.37 -24.52 9.87
N VAL A 131 13.07 -25.51 9.31
CA VAL A 131 13.41 -25.54 7.88
C VAL A 131 12.15 -25.56 7.00
N GLY A 132 11.13 -26.35 7.36
CA GLY A 132 9.84 -26.35 6.67
C GLY A 132 9.15 -24.99 6.69
N THR A 133 9.15 -24.29 7.84
CA THR A 133 8.61 -22.93 7.97
C THR A 133 9.36 -21.93 7.09
N ILE A 134 10.69 -22.02 7.02
CA ILE A 134 11.52 -21.15 6.17
C ILE A 134 11.20 -21.38 4.68
N LEU A 135 11.14 -22.63 4.23
CA LEU A 135 10.81 -22.98 2.85
C LEU A 135 9.40 -22.50 2.45
N VAL A 136 8.41 -22.65 3.34
CA VAL A 136 7.04 -22.15 3.13
C VAL A 136 7.01 -20.62 3.05
N ALA A 137 7.75 -19.90 3.91
CA ALA A 137 7.84 -18.45 3.87
C ALA A 137 8.49 -17.93 2.57
N VAL A 138 9.61 -18.53 2.15
CA VAL A 138 10.30 -18.20 0.89
C VAL A 138 9.40 -18.50 -0.32
N PHE A 139 8.70 -19.64 -0.33
CA PHE A 139 7.73 -19.96 -1.39
C PHE A 139 6.58 -18.94 -1.45
N LEU A 140 5.98 -18.60 -0.30
CA LEU A 140 4.91 -17.58 -0.22
C LEU A 140 5.39 -16.22 -0.73
N GLN A 141 6.59 -15.78 -0.37
CA GLN A 141 7.15 -14.50 -0.79
C GLN A 141 7.54 -14.47 -2.28
N TRP A 142 8.07 -15.57 -2.82
CA TRP A 142 8.29 -15.73 -4.26
C TRP A 142 6.96 -15.72 -5.02
N PHE A 143 5.95 -16.44 -4.51
CA PHE A 143 4.63 -16.50 -5.11
C PHE A 143 3.93 -15.13 -5.09
N THR A 144 3.89 -14.40 -3.97
CA THR A 144 3.27 -13.07 -3.92
C THR A 144 4.00 -12.08 -4.82
N LYS A 145 5.33 -12.10 -4.87
CA LYS A 145 6.09 -11.28 -5.82
C LYS A 145 5.73 -11.59 -7.28
N SER A 146 5.71 -12.87 -7.65
CA SER A 146 5.30 -13.32 -9.00
C SER A 146 3.85 -12.93 -9.31
N SER A 147 2.96 -13.07 -8.33
CA SER A 147 1.55 -12.72 -8.42
C SER A 147 1.35 -11.22 -8.66
N ASN A 148 1.97 -10.37 -7.84
CA ASN A 148 1.93 -8.90 -7.95
C ASN A 148 2.44 -8.43 -9.31
N VAL A 149 3.57 -8.99 -9.80
CA VAL A 149 4.13 -8.64 -11.11
C VAL A 149 3.14 -9.00 -12.23
N HIS A 150 2.54 -10.19 -12.20
CA HIS A 150 1.53 -10.57 -13.18
C HIS A 150 0.25 -9.72 -13.11
N THR A 151 -0.15 -9.25 -11.93
CA THR A 151 -1.26 -8.31 -11.76
C THR A 151 -0.93 -6.93 -12.32
N ALA A 152 0.27 -6.40 -12.05
CA ALA A 152 0.72 -5.13 -12.60
C ALA A 152 0.95 -5.16 -14.13
N LEU A 153 1.30 -6.32 -14.69
CA LEU A 153 1.39 -6.50 -16.15
C LEU A 153 0.00 -6.58 -16.81
N ARG A 154 -0.96 -7.32 -16.24
CA ARG A 154 -2.35 -7.34 -16.76
C ARG A 154 -3.05 -5.99 -16.70
N LEU A 155 -2.76 -5.18 -15.68
CA LEU A 155 -3.23 -3.79 -15.64
C LEU A 155 -2.55 -2.90 -16.70
N ALA A 156 -1.35 -3.27 -17.18
CA ALA A 156 -0.68 -2.56 -18.27
C ALA A 156 -1.13 -3.04 -19.67
N GLU A 157 -1.63 -4.27 -19.79
CA GLU A 157 -2.24 -4.80 -21.01
C GLU A 157 -3.41 -3.90 -21.47
N ASP A 158 -3.54 -3.76 -22.79
CA ASP A 158 -4.48 -2.89 -23.51
C ASP A 158 -4.44 -1.38 -23.15
N GLY A 159 -3.38 -0.92 -22.45
CA GLY A 159 -3.14 0.51 -22.18
C GLY A 159 -2.68 1.29 -23.43
N PRO A 160 -3.11 2.55 -23.63
CA PRO A 160 -2.80 3.35 -24.83
C PRO A 160 -1.41 4.01 -24.84
N TYR A 161 -0.54 3.73 -23.86
CA TYR A 161 0.76 4.37 -23.69
C TYR A 161 1.87 3.33 -23.43
N GLU A 162 3.10 3.59 -23.91
CA GLU A 162 4.26 2.69 -23.72
C GLU A 162 4.63 2.44 -22.26
N ARG A 163 4.24 3.36 -21.36
CA ARG A 163 4.32 3.17 -19.91
C ARG A 163 2.96 3.47 -19.28
N PRO A 164 2.45 2.58 -18.41
CA PRO A 164 1.23 2.83 -17.67
C PRO A 164 1.48 3.84 -16.54
N ALA A 165 0.89 5.03 -16.69
CA ALA A 165 0.87 6.06 -15.64
C ALA A 165 -0.38 5.87 -14.74
N ALA A 166 -0.20 5.87 -13.43
CA ALA A 166 -1.30 5.74 -12.45
C ALA A 166 -1.36 6.93 -11.49
N LEU A 167 -2.54 7.54 -11.39
CA LEU A 167 -2.85 8.55 -10.39
C LEU A 167 -3.49 7.87 -9.17
N VAL A 168 -2.85 8.00 -8.01
CA VAL A 168 -3.47 7.69 -6.71
C VAL A 168 -4.15 8.95 -6.18
N LEU A 169 -5.48 8.90 -6.08
CA LEU A 169 -6.32 10.01 -5.60
C LEU A 169 -6.78 9.69 -4.17
N THR A 170 -6.23 10.42 -3.19
CA THR A 170 -6.55 10.30 -1.76
C THR A 170 -7.26 11.54 -1.23
N ALA A 171 -7.95 11.43 -0.09
CA ALA A 171 -8.64 12.55 0.52
C ALA A 171 -7.70 13.34 1.44
N HIS A 172 -6.93 12.62 2.25
CA HIS A 172 -6.16 13.19 3.36
C HIS A 172 -4.70 12.77 3.32
N PRO A 173 -3.80 13.55 3.95
CA PRO A 173 -2.48 13.07 4.31
C PRO A 173 -2.58 11.84 5.21
N ASP A 174 -1.82 10.79 4.91
CA ASP A 174 -1.75 9.46 5.55
C ASP A 174 -2.60 8.34 4.92
N ASP A 175 -3.61 8.68 4.12
CA ASP A 175 -4.35 7.73 3.29
C ASP A 175 -3.44 6.86 2.41
N GLU A 176 -2.42 7.49 1.82
CA GLU A 176 -1.57 6.87 0.81
C GLU A 176 -0.77 5.69 1.38
N VAL A 177 -0.33 5.82 2.64
CA VAL A 177 0.43 4.78 3.32
C VAL A 177 -0.47 3.82 4.07
N MET A 178 -1.58 4.29 4.66
CA MET A 178 -2.54 3.44 5.36
C MET A 178 -3.26 2.47 4.46
N PHE A 179 -3.70 2.94 3.28
CA PHE A 179 -4.65 2.24 2.43
C PHE A 179 -4.04 1.77 1.12
N PHE A 180 -3.08 2.51 0.54
CA PHE A 180 -2.55 2.23 -0.80
C PHE A 180 -1.07 1.78 -0.84
N ALA A 181 -0.37 1.67 0.29
CA ALA A 181 1.06 1.29 0.29
C ALA A 181 1.37 -0.03 -0.44
N PRO A 182 0.62 -1.15 -0.27
CA PRO A 182 0.84 -2.35 -1.06
C PRO A 182 0.68 -2.13 -2.57
N THR A 183 -0.25 -1.28 -3.01
CA THR A 183 -0.45 -0.93 -4.42
C THR A 183 0.72 -0.10 -4.95
N ILE A 184 0.99 1.06 -4.32
CA ILE A 184 2.04 2.01 -4.72
C ILE A 184 3.40 1.29 -4.80
N LEU A 185 3.75 0.52 -3.76
CA LEU A 185 5.03 -0.18 -3.68
C LEU A 185 5.21 -1.31 -4.70
N ASN A 186 4.12 -1.91 -5.19
CA ASN A 186 4.20 -2.94 -6.22
C ASN A 186 4.22 -2.32 -7.62
N LEU A 187 3.30 -1.41 -7.96
CA LEU A 187 3.26 -0.76 -9.27
C LEU A 187 4.57 -0.02 -9.58
N ALA A 188 5.08 0.79 -8.64
CA ALA A 188 6.38 1.47 -8.80
C ALA A 188 7.55 0.48 -8.96
N SER A 189 7.50 -0.67 -8.28
CA SER A 189 8.54 -1.71 -8.43
C SER A 189 8.51 -2.44 -9.78
N THR A 190 7.39 -2.34 -10.51
CA THR A 190 7.21 -2.87 -11.86
C THR A 190 7.41 -1.83 -12.97
N GLY A 191 7.85 -0.61 -12.64
CA GLY A 191 8.17 0.43 -13.62
C GLY A 191 6.96 1.24 -14.11
N TRP A 192 5.84 1.20 -13.38
CA TRP A 192 4.74 2.16 -13.59
C TRP A 192 5.18 3.55 -13.13
N ASP A 193 4.80 4.57 -13.89
CA ASP A 193 4.95 5.96 -13.48
C ASP A 193 3.80 6.30 -12.51
N ILE A 194 4.13 6.63 -11.27
CA ILE A 194 3.15 6.89 -10.20
C ILE A 194 3.03 8.39 -9.96
N MET A 195 1.79 8.87 -9.96
CA MET A 195 1.39 10.23 -9.63
C MET A 195 0.40 10.20 -8.46
N ALA A 196 0.28 11.31 -7.74
CA ALA A 196 -0.57 11.42 -6.58
C ALA A 196 -1.27 12.78 -6.50
N VAL A 197 -2.56 12.75 -6.15
CA VAL A 197 -3.32 13.94 -5.75
C VAL A 197 -3.96 13.65 -4.40
N CYS A 198 -3.65 14.49 -3.41
CA CYS A 198 -4.36 14.54 -2.14
C CYS A 198 -5.35 15.71 -2.17
N VAL A 199 -6.64 15.45 -1.93
CA VAL A 199 -7.71 16.42 -2.19
C VAL A 199 -7.85 17.50 -1.10
N SER A 200 -7.31 17.25 0.09
CA SER A 200 -7.14 18.24 1.16
C SER A 200 -5.73 18.15 1.75
N ASP A 201 -5.25 19.21 2.40
CA ASP A 201 -4.05 19.15 3.25
C ASP A 201 -4.35 18.72 4.69
N GLY A 202 -5.61 18.42 5.04
CA GLY A 202 -5.99 17.90 6.36
C GLY A 202 -5.94 18.96 7.46
N ASP A 203 -6.26 20.21 7.14
CA ASP A 203 -6.13 21.36 8.05
C ASP A 203 -7.21 21.46 9.14
N ALA A 204 -8.05 20.43 9.33
CA ALA A 204 -9.11 20.41 10.34
C ALA A 204 -8.60 20.65 11.79
N ASP A 205 -7.34 20.34 12.07
CA ASP A 205 -6.65 20.59 13.35
C ASP A 205 -5.73 21.83 13.32
N SER A 206 -5.79 22.68 12.28
CA SER A 206 -4.81 23.75 12.01
C SER A 206 -3.37 23.25 11.79
N LEU A 207 -3.24 22.08 11.15
CA LEU A 207 -1.97 21.36 10.93
C LEU A 207 -1.63 21.10 9.45
N GLY A 208 -2.40 21.64 8.49
CA GLY A 208 -2.31 21.30 7.06
C GLY A 208 -0.95 21.59 6.43
N ALA A 209 -0.28 22.67 6.86
CA ALA A 209 1.10 22.97 6.46
C ALA A 209 2.11 21.90 6.92
N VAL A 210 1.93 21.34 8.12
CA VAL A 210 2.77 20.25 8.64
C VAL A 210 2.44 18.96 7.90
N ARG A 211 1.15 18.58 7.86
CA ARG A 211 0.64 17.36 7.21
C ARG A 211 0.99 17.29 5.72
N SER A 212 1.12 18.44 5.05
CA SER A 212 1.64 18.53 3.67
C SER A 212 3.09 18.06 3.54
N GLU A 213 3.99 18.54 4.40
CA GLU A 213 5.39 18.09 4.38
C GLU A 213 5.53 16.64 4.84
N GLU A 214 4.69 16.19 5.77
CA GLU A 214 4.60 14.78 6.17
C GLU A 214 4.17 13.88 4.99
N LEU A 215 3.19 14.30 4.20
CA LEU A 215 2.75 13.59 2.98
C LEU A 215 3.86 13.48 1.93
N TYR A 216 4.54 14.59 1.59
CA TYR A 216 5.66 14.55 0.65
C TYR A 216 6.79 13.64 1.17
N ASN A 217 7.05 13.67 2.47
CA ASN A 217 8.01 12.78 3.12
C ASN A 217 7.60 11.30 3.05
N SER A 218 6.31 10.99 3.20
CA SER A 218 5.75 9.65 3.09
C SER A 218 5.86 9.12 1.65
N TYR A 219 5.40 9.89 0.65
CA TYR A 219 5.50 9.51 -0.76
C TYR A 219 6.96 9.30 -1.22
N ALA A 220 7.90 10.14 -0.80
CA ALA A 220 9.33 9.93 -1.06
C ALA A 220 9.85 8.59 -0.49
N ARG A 221 9.34 8.18 0.69
CA ARG A 221 9.68 6.87 1.29
C ARG A 221 8.99 5.72 0.55
N LEU A 222 7.79 5.90 0.02
CA LEU A 222 7.12 4.94 -0.89
C LEU A 222 7.80 4.87 -2.28
N GLY A 223 8.51 5.91 -2.69
CA GLY A 223 9.32 5.96 -3.92
C GLY A 223 8.74 6.81 -5.04
N VAL A 224 7.82 7.72 -4.73
CA VAL A 224 7.24 8.71 -5.65
C VAL A 224 7.98 10.04 -5.47
N SER A 225 8.35 10.73 -6.56
CA SER A 225 8.99 12.05 -6.44
C SER A 225 8.03 13.09 -5.88
N ARG A 226 8.56 14.12 -5.21
CA ARG A 226 7.75 15.26 -4.74
C ARG A 226 7.00 15.94 -5.90
N ASP A 227 7.61 16.01 -7.08
CA ASP A 227 7.06 16.63 -8.29
C ASP A 227 5.86 15.86 -8.85
N ASN A 228 5.73 14.58 -8.50
CA ASN A 228 4.61 13.71 -8.87
C ASN A 228 3.47 13.74 -7.82
N VAL A 229 3.60 14.54 -6.76
CA VAL A 229 2.60 14.66 -5.68
C VAL A 229 2.02 16.07 -5.68
N THR A 230 0.69 16.17 -5.78
CA THR A 230 -0.05 17.43 -5.68
C THR A 230 -1.00 17.40 -4.49
N ILE A 231 -1.14 18.55 -3.82
CA ILE A 231 -2.10 18.72 -2.72
C ILE A 231 -3.05 19.85 -3.10
N ILE A 232 -4.35 19.55 -3.17
CA ILE A 232 -5.39 20.53 -3.46
C ILE A 232 -5.68 21.33 -2.19
N ARG A 233 -5.88 22.64 -2.35
CA ARG A 233 -6.39 23.55 -1.31
C ARG A 233 -7.57 24.31 -1.88
N HIS A 234 -8.77 23.94 -1.45
CA HIS A 234 -10.01 24.55 -1.92
C HIS A 234 -10.99 24.75 -0.76
N ALA A 235 -11.72 25.86 -0.77
CA ALA A 235 -12.62 26.23 0.33
C ALA A 235 -13.75 25.19 0.54
N ASP A 236 -14.21 24.56 -0.54
CA ASP A 236 -15.27 23.54 -0.50
C ASP A 236 -14.75 22.09 -0.32
N LEU A 237 -13.42 21.90 -0.28
CA LEU A 237 -12.76 20.58 -0.17
C LEU A 237 -11.98 20.44 1.16
N GLN A 238 -12.61 20.89 2.24
CA GLN A 238 -12.03 20.87 3.58
C GLN A 238 -12.24 19.51 4.26
N ASP A 239 -11.25 19.08 5.03
CA ASP A 239 -11.33 17.88 5.85
C ASP A 239 -12.44 17.97 6.92
N GLY A 240 -13.09 16.84 7.23
CA GLY A 240 -14.11 16.74 8.28
C GLY A 240 -15.19 15.68 8.02
N MET A 241 -15.62 15.00 9.09
CA MET A 241 -16.72 14.01 9.08
C MET A 241 -18.12 14.59 8.78
N SER A 242 -18.26 15.92 8.74
CA SER A 242 -19.51 16.62 8.41
C SER A 242 -19.47 17.28 7.02
N ASN A 243 -18.34 17.20 6.32
CA ASN A 243 -18.17 17.79 5.00
C ASN A 243 -18.49 16.74 3.93
N THR A 244 -19.24 17.14 2.91
CA THR A 244 -19.53 16.29 1.75
C THR A 244 -19.03 17.01 0.52
N TRP A 245 -17.91 16.56 -0.02
CA TRP A 245 -17.30 17.15 -1.22
C TRP A 245 -18.12 16.83 -2.47
N ASP A 246 -18.17 17.76 -3.43
CA ASP A 246 -18.71 17.51 -4.77
C ASP A 246 -17.69 16.73 -5.63
N PRO A 247 -18.00 15.49 -6.07
CA PRO A 247 -17.10 14.74 -6.94
C PRO A 247 -16.90 15.39 -8.31
N ARG A 248 -17.84 16.23 -8.79
CA ARG A 248 -17.71 16.94 -10.06
C ARG A 248 -16.71 18.10 -9.95
N LEU A 249 -16.71 18.85 -8.85
CA LEU A 249 -15.66 19.83 -8.54
C LEU A 249 -14.27 19.18 -8.51
N ILE A 250 -14.13 18.04 -7.83
CA ILE A 250 -12.86 17.29 -7.79
C ILE A 250 -12.46 16.82 -9.20
N ALA A 251 -13.39 16.28 -9.98
CA ALA A 251 -13.14 15.89 -11.38
C ALA A 251 -12.66 17.08 -12.23
N ASN A 252 -13.25 18.27 -12.07
CA ASN A 252 -12.84 19.47 -12.79
C ASN A 252 -11.42 19.95 -12.41
N ILE A 253 -11.01 19.80 -11.13
CA ILE A 253 -9.66 20.16 -10.67
C ILE A 253 -8.62 19.11 -11.13
N VAL A 254 -8.99 17.83 -11.17
CA VAL A 254 -8.07 16.71 -11.41
C VAL A 254 -7.94 16.33 -12.90
N ALA A 255 -8.95 16.62 -13.74
CA ALA A 255 -8.91 16.31 -15.17
C ALA A 255 -7.72 16.93 -15.92
N PRO A 256 -7.31 18.21 -15.71
CA PRO A 256 -6.12 18.77 -16.36
C PRO A 256 -4.81 18.11 -15.91
N TYR A 257 -4.77 17.61 -14.68
CA TYR A 257 -3.63 16.81 -14.19
C TYR A 257 -3.61 15.43 -14.87
N ILE A 258 -4.77 14.78 -15.00
CA ILE A 258 -4.92 13.50 -15.70
C ILE A 258 -4.45 13.57 -17.14
N ALA A 259 -4.85 14.62 -17.88
CA ALA A 259 -4.46 14.80 -19.27
C ALA A 259 -2.97 15.12 -19.44
N ARG A 260 -2.46 16.14 -18.73
CA ARG A 260 -1.05 16.56 -18.80
C ARG A 260 -0.05 15.46 -18.46
N HIS A 261 -0.40 14.60 -17.51
CA HIS A 261 0.46 13.50 -17.07
C HIS A 261 0.14 12.15 -17.76
N HIS A 262 -0.67 12.16 -18.82
CA HIS A 262 -1.07 10.98 -19.60
C HIS A 262 -1.55 9.81 -18.72
N ILE A 263 -2.32 10.12 -17.68
CA ILE A 263 -2.77 9.14 -16.68
C ILE A 263 -3.64 8.09 -17.36
N SER A 264 -3.20 6.83 -17.28
CA SER A 264 -3.89 5.65 -17.83
C SER A 264 -4.85 5.01 -16.83
N HIS A 265 -4.58 5.16 -15.54
CA HIS A 265 -5.33 4.53 -14.44
C HIS A 265 -5.57 5.53 -13.30
N LEU A 266 -6.80 5.55 -12.78
CA LEU A 266 -7.17 6.29 -11.58
C LEU A 266 -7.41 5.27 -10.45
N ILE A 267 -6.63 5.38 -9.36
CA ILE A 267 -6.69 4.53 -8.19
C ILE A 267 -7.26 5.35 -7.02
N THR A 268 -8.37 4.91 -6.43
CA THR A 268 -8.99 5.61 -5.29
C THR A 268 -9.86 4.67 -4.45
N PHE A 269 -10.69 5.18 -3.55
CA PHE A 269 -11.57 4.40 -2.67
C PHE A 269 -12.81 3.82 -3.37
N ASP A 270 -13.40 2.77 -2.79
CA ASP A 270 -14.77 2.35 -3.11
C ASP A 270 -15.83 3.25 -2.43
N ASN A 271 -17.08 3.09 -2.85
CA ASN A 271 -18.24 3.83 -2.32
C ASN A 271 -18.59 3.54 -0.85
N ARG A 272 -17.73 2.81 -0.11
CA ARG A 272 -17.84 2.57 1.33
C ARG A 272 -16.76 3.31 2.13
N GLY A 273 -15.81 3.96 1.46
CA GLY A 273 -14.86 4.90 2.07
C GLY A 273 -14.06 4.34 3.24
N ILE A 274 -13.70 3.05 3.22
CA ILE A 274 -13.04 2.26 4.27
C ILE A 274 -13.79 2.20 5.61
N SER A 275 -13.94 3.33 6.29
CA SER A 275 -14.68 3.52 7.56
C SER A 275 -16.09 4.08 7.35
N GLY A 276 -16.43 4.51 6.13
CA GLY A 276 -17.61 5.33 5.86
C GLY A 276 -17.33 6.84 5.90
N HIS A 277 -16.07 7.26 5.74
CA HIS A 277 -15.71 8.69 5.73
C HIS A 277 -16.31 9.38 4.50
N PRO A 278 -17.05 10.50 4.63
CA PRO A 278 -17.73 11.15 3.50
C PRO A 278 -16.74 11.58 2.40
N ASN A 279 -15.62 12.22 2.78
CA ASN A 279 -14.56 12.59 1.84
C ASN A 279 -14.02 11.40 1.01
N HIS A 280 -13.88 10.21 1.60
CA HIS A 280 -13.41 9.03 0.86
C HIS A 280 -14.47 8.52 -0.13
N ILE A 281 -15.75 8.54 0.29
CA ILE A 281 -16.89 8.18 -0.56
C ILE A 281 -17.01 9.15 -1.74
N ALA A 282 -16.79 10.46 -1.52
CA ALA A 282 -16.82 11.45 -2.59
C ALA A 282 -15.78 11.14 -3.70
N LEU A 283 -14.66 10.48 -3.38
CA LEU A 283 -13.66 10.11 -4.39
C LEU A 283 -14.08 8.93 -5.28
N SER A 284 -14.99 8.04 -4.84
CA SER A 284 -15.42 6.90 -5.67
C SER A 284 -16.12 7.34 -6.96
N ASP A 285 -16.77 8.51 -6.92
CA ASP A 285 -17.70 8.98 -7.95
C ASP A 285 -17.06 10.00 -8.91
N VAL A 286 -15.85 10.50 -8.60
CA VAL A 286 -15.08 11.48 -9.41
C VAL A 286 -14.95 11.02 -10.87
N HIS A 287 -14.70 9.74 -11.08
CA HIS A 287 -14.47 9.15 -12.40
C HIS A 287 -15.67 9.31 -13.35
N ALA A 288 -16.90 9.25 -12.83
CA ALA A 288 -18.11 9.43 -13.63
C ALA A 288 -18.20 10.83 -14.27
N TYR A 289 -17.53 11.83 -13.69
CA TYR A 289 -17.55 13.21 -14.14
C TYR A 289 -16.36 13.58 -15.05
N LEU A 290 -15.25 12.83 -15.02
CA LEU A 290 -14.10 13.07 -15.91
C LEU A 290 -14.46 13.01 -17.42
N SER A 291 -15.50 12.25 -17.77
CA SER A 291 -16.00 12.18 -19.15
C SER A 291 -16.87 13.37 -19.57
N ASP A 292 -17.28 14.23 -18.63
CA ASP A 292 -17.92 15.51 -18.91
C ASP A 292 -16.89 16.65 -18.98
N THR A 293 -15.75 16.51 -18.30
CA THR A 293 -14.74 17.57 -18.23
C THR A 293 -14.05 17.79 -19.58
N VAL A 294 -13.76 19.06 -19.84
CA VAL A 294 -13.21 19.58 -21.08
C VAL A 294 -12.09 20.54 -20.70
N GLU A 295 -10.87 20.26 -21.14
CA GLU A 295 -9.78 21.23 -21.09
C GLU A 295 -9.97 22.28 -22.20
N THR A 296 -9.31 23.41 -22.01
CA THR A 296 -9.16 24.43 -23.05
C THR A 296 -7.74 24.95 -22.95
N ASP A 297 -6.94 24.65 -23.96
CA ASP A 297 -5.54 25.07 -24.07
C ASP A 297 -5.44 26.60 -24.11
N ALA A 298 -4.23 27.13 -23.87
CA ALA A 298 -3.97 28.57 -23.92
C ALA A 298 -4.31 29.21 -25.28
N ASP A 299 -4.28 28.43 -26.37
CA ASP A 299 -4.66 28.83 -27.73
C ASP A 299 -6.18 28.76 -28.00
N GLY A 300 -6.99 28.38 -26.99
CA GLY A 300 -8.44 28.16 -27.09
C GLY A 300 -8.83 26.77 -27.59
N THR A 301 -7.88 25.88 -27.87
CA THR A 301 -8.13 24.52 -28.36
C THR A 301 -8.82 23.66 -27.31
N THR A 302 -9.94 23.05 -27.67
CA THR A 302 -10.82 22.33 -26.73
C THR A 302 -10.46 20.84 -26.66
N THR A 303 -9.52 20.49 -25.78
CA THR A 303 -9.05 19.12 -25.55
C THR A 303 -9.99 18.37 -24.60
N LYS A 304 -10.45 17.18 -24.99
CA LYS A 304 -11.27 16.31 -24.12
C LYS A 304 -10.42 15.20 -23.53
N VAL A 305 -10.61 14.90 -22.25
CA VAL A 305 -10.01 13.73 -21.59
C VAL A 305 -10.60 12.44 -22.18
N THR A 306 -9.99 11.96 -23.27
CA THR A 306 -10.45 10.81 -24.05
C THR A 306 -9.28 9.96 -24.54
N PRO A 307 -9.25 8.64 -24.25
CA PRO A 307 -10.12 7.95 -23.32
C PRO A 307 -9.93 8.43 -21.86
N PRO A 308 -10.97 8.43 -21.01
CA PRO A 308 -10.78 8.59 -19.57
C PRO A 308 -9.96 7.40 -19.02
N PRO A 309 -9.18 7.59 -17.92
CA PRO A 309 -8.38 6.52 -17.33
C PRO A 309 -9.24 5.35 -16.83
N ARG A 310 -8.67 4.15 -16.75
CA ARG A 310 -9.32 2.97 -16.12
C ARG A 310 -9.48 3.22 -14.61
N LEU A 311 -10.67 2.97 -14.05
CA LEU A 311 -10.94 3.19 -12.63
C LEU A 311 -10.68 1.92 -11.80
N LEU A 312 -9.81 2.04 -10.80
CA LEU A 312 -9.45 0.99 -9.85
C LEU A 312 -9.85 1.41 -8.42
N GLN A 313 -10.98 0.91 -7.92
CA GLN A 313 -11.46 1.23 -6.58
C GLN A 313 -10.95 0.23 -5.53
N LEU A 314 -10.34 0.73 -4.45
CA LEU A 314 -9.89 -0.07 -3.31
C LEU A 314 -11.10 -0.59 -2.51
N GLN A 315 -11.30 -1.91 -2.57
CA GLN A 315 -12.39 -2.59 -1.88
C GLN A 315 -12.27 -2.46 -0.36
N THR A 316 -13.28 -1.86 0.27
CA THR A 316 -13.40 -1.77 1.73
C THR A 316 -13.53 -3.18 2.34
N PRO A 317 -12.54 -3.66 3.12
CA PRO A 317 -12.57 -5.02 3.63
C PRO A 317 -13.69 -5.20 4.67
N PRO A 318 -14.35 -6.38 4.72
CA PRO A 318 -15.28 -6.73 5.79
C PRO A 318 -14.62 -6.57 7.17
N LEU A 319 -15.40 -6.19 8.19
CA LEU A 319 -14.87 -5.87 9.53
C LEU A 319 -14.02 -7.00 10.12
N ALA A 320 -14.44 -8.25 9.93
CA ALA A 320 -13.72 -9.45 10.37
C ALA A 320 -12.38 -9.69 9.64
N VAL A 321 -12.20 -9.15 8.42
CA VAL A 321 -10.94 -9.21 7.66
C VAL A 321 -10.05 -8.01 7.98
N LYS A 322 -10.65 -6.83 8.17
CA LYS A 322 -9.96 -5.53 8.35
C LYS A 322 -8.84 -5.55 9.39
N PHE A 323 -8.99 -6.32 10.48
CA PHE A 323 -8.02 -6.41 11.57
C PHE A 323 -7.25 -7.74 11.64
N THR A 324 -7.13 -8.47 10.52
CA THR A 324 -6.40 -9.76 10.46
C THR A 324 -4.90 -9.63 10.21
N GLY A 325 -4.38 -8.42 10.00
CA GLY A 325 -2.99 -8.15 9.64
C GLY A 325 -2.47 -9.08 8.52
N PRO A 326 -1.49 -9.95 8.80
CA PRO A 326 -0.91 -10.83 7.79
C PRO A 326 -1.84 -11.95 7.36
N LEU A 327 -2.73 -12.41 8.24
CA LEU A 327 -3.48 -13.65 8.02
C LEU A 327 -4.47 -13.47 6.88
N GLY A 328 -5.06 -12.28 6.75
CA GLY A 328 -5.84 -11.90 5.59
C GLY A 328 -5.00 -11.82 4.30
N ALA A 329 -3.75 -11.34 4.37
CA ALA A 329 -2.87 -11.27 3.20
C ALA A 329 -2.37 -12.64 2.73
N VAL A 330 -2.07 -13.56 3.66
CA VAL A 330 -1.80 -14.97 3.36
C VAL A 330 -3.05 -15.63 2.76
N ALA A 331 -4.25 -15.36 3.29
CA ALA A 331 -5.50 -15.84 2.70
C ALA A 331 -5.73 -15.27 1.28
N CYS A 332 -5.34 -14.03 1.00
CA CYS A 332 -5.39 -13.44 -0.35
C CYS A 332 -4.42 -14.16 -1.31
N ALA A 333 -3.18 -14.39 -0.88
CA ALA A 333 -2.19 -15.12 -1.67
C ALA A 333 -2.64 -16.56 -1.98
N LEU A 334 -3.20 -17.27 -0.99
CA LEU A 334 -3.74 -18.62 -1.17
C LEU A 334 -4.99 -18.63 -2.08
N ARG A 335 -5.85 -17.59 -2.01
CA ARG A 335 -6.99 -17.43 -2.93
C ARG A 335 -6.51 -17.23 -4.37
N ASP A 336 -5.53 -16.37 -4.59
CA ASP A 336 -4.94 -16.12 -5.91
C ASP A 336 -4.25 -17.38 -6.48
N LEU A 337 -3.44 -18.08 -5.67
CA LEU A 337 -2.82 -19.36 -6.04
C LEU A 337 -3.86 -20.39 -6.49
N ARG A 338 -4.94 -20.57 -5.71
CA ARG A 338 -6.03 -21.49 -6.03
C ARG A 338 -6.75 -21.07 -7.32
N ASN A 339 -7.02 -19.78 -7.50
CA ASN A 339 -7.75 -19.27 -8.66
C ASN A 339 -6.92 -19.43 -9.95
N ARG A 340 -5.60 -19.18 -9.91
CA ARG A 340 -4.68 -19.46 -11.04
C ARG A 340 -4.65 -20.93 -11.43
N GLY A 341 -4.68 -21.83 -10.45
CA GLY A 341 -4.77 -23.27 -10.69
C GLY A 341 -6.13 -23.77 -11.24
N ALA A 342 -7.16 -22.90 -11.27
CA ALA A 342 -8.52 -23.26 -11.66
C ALA A 342 -8.98 -22.68 -13.01
N HIS A 343 -8.27 -21.69 -13.56
CA HIS A 343 -8.63 -21.01 -14.81
C HIS A 343 -7.48 -20.98 -15.83
N PRO A 344 -7.38 -22.01 -16.70
CA PRO A 344 -6.82 -21.82 -18.04
C PRO A 344 -7.84 -21.09 -18.92
N ASP A 345 -7.41 -19.99 -19.55
CA ASP A 345 -8.01 -19.35 -20.74
C ASP A 345 -9.55 -19.18 -20.79
N THR A 346 -10.15 -18.55 -19.78
CA THR A 346 -11.50 -17.96 -19.91
C THR A 346 -11.45 -16.45 -20.14
N LYS A 347 -10.90 -16.02 -21.29
CA LYS A 347 -11.06 -14.62 -21.74
C LYS A 347 -12.53 -14.36 -22.08
N GLY A 348 -13.19 -13.54 -21.25
CA GLY A 348 -14.55 -13.03 -21.48
C GLY A 348 -15.65 -13.72 -20.67
N LEU A 349 -15.90 -13.25 -19.44
CA LEU A 349 -17.18 -13.44 -18.75
C LEU A 349 -17.37 -12.45 -17.58
N THR A 350 -17.71 -11.20 -17.91
CA THR A 350 -18.40 -10.18 -17.08
C THR A 350 -18.30 -10.28 -15.54
N GLN A 351 -17.08 -10.36 -15.02
CA GLN A 351 -16.74 -10.12 -13.61
C GLN A 351 -15.80 -8.92 -13.58
N PRO A 352 -15.94 -7.95 -12.65
CA PRO A 352 -15.00 -6.86 -12.54
C PRO A 352 -13.63 -7.43 -12.11
N GLU A 353 -12.56 -7.10 -12.84
CA GLU A 353 -11.27 -7.75 -12.61
C GLU A 353 -10.67 -7.28 -11.27
N LEU A 354 -10.37 -8.26 -10.41
CA LEU A 354 -9.94 -8.02 -9.03
C LEU A 354 -8.41 -8.05 -8.93
N ALA A 355 -7.77 -6.93 -9.21
CA ALA A 355 -6.33 -6.77 -9.03
C ALA A 355 -5.97 -6.85 -7.54
N THR A 356 -5.25 -7.90 -7.14
CA THR A 356 -4.78 -8.09 -5.76
C THR A 356 -3.28 -7.83 -5.69
N PHE A 357 -2.86 -6.97 -4.75
CA PHE A 357 -1.45 -6.72 -4.42
C PHE A 357 -1.19 -7.10 -2.97
N VAL A 358 -0.14 -7.88 -2.71
CA VAL A 358 0.26 -8.32 -1.35
C VAL A 358 1.66 -7.80 -1.03
N ALA A 359 1.83 -7.12 0.09
CA ALA A 359 3.11 -6.58 0.53
C ALA A 359 4.06 -7.69 1.04
N SER A 360 5.32 -7.66 0.62
CA SER A 360 6.40 -8.42 1.26
C SER A 360 6.78 -7.82 2.63
N PRO A 361 7.50 -8.56 3.51
CA PRO A 361 7.98 -8.02 4.78
C PRO A 361 8.83 -6.75 4.59
N ALA A 362 9.69 -6.72 3.57
CA ALA A 362 10.45 -5.54 3.18
C ALA A 362 9.58 -4.35 2.70
N GLN A 363 8.47 -4.61 1.99
CA GLN A 363 7.51 -3.57 1.58
C GLN A 363 6.73 -3.05 2.79
N TYR A 364 6.26 -3.90 3.70
CA TYR A 364 5.62 -3.47 4.95
C TYR A 364 6.58 -2.67 5.83
N ALA A 365 7.84 -3.07 5.96
CA ALA A 365 8.87 -2.29 6.66
C ALA A 365 9.18 -0.95 5.96
N ARG A 366 8.81 -0.78 4.68
CA ARG A 366 8.86 0.49 3.95
C ARG A 366 7.59 1.33 4.19
N ALA A 367 6.42 0.69 4.24
CA ALA A 367 5.16 1.32 4.64
C ALA A 367 5.20 1.85 6.09
N ILE A 368 5.77 1.10 7.05
CA ILE A 368 6.03 1.60 8.41
C ILE A 368 6.87 2.88 8.34
N ARG A 369 7.98 2.89 7.59
CA ARG A 369 8.84 4.08 7.49
C ARG A 369 8.12 5.29 6.88
N ALA A 370 7.23 5.06 5.91
CA ALA A 370 6.36 6.08 5.32
C ALA A 370 5.33 6.61 6.34
N MET A 371 4.66 5.73 7.10
CA MET A 371 3.74 6.11 8.18
C MET A 371 4.47 6.86 9.32
N LEU A 372 5.75 6.54 9.57
CA LEU A 372 6.64 7.29 10.46
C LEU A 372 7.05 8.68 9.95
N ALA A 373 6.63 9.09 8.74
CA ALA A 373 6.72 10.48 8.30
C ALA A 373 5.56 11.34 8.84
N HIS A 374 4.39 10.75 9.09
CA HIS A 374 3.19 11.43 9.60
C HIS A 374 3.22 11.58 11.12
N GLY A 375 4.25 12.29 11.61
CA GLY A 375 4.48 12.59 13.02
C GLY A 375 3.25 13.12 13.74
N SER A 376 2.53 14.07 13.12
CA SER A 376 1.30 14.68 13.64
C SER A 376 0.12 13.71 13.78
N GLN A 377 0.19 12.53 13.14
CA GLN A 377 -0.91 11.57 13.04
C GLN A 377 -0.64 10.21 13.71
N LEU A 378 0.54 10.03 14.33
CA LEU A 378 0.97 8.78 15.01
C LEU A 378 0.41 8.64 16.45
N VAL A 379 -0.85 9.05 16.63
CA VAL A 379 -1.62 8.85 17.88
C VAL A 379 -1.78 7.35 18.21
N TRP A 380 -2.09 7.03 19.47
CA TRP A 380 -2.02 5.66 20.01
C TRP A 380 -2.75 4.59 19.18
N PHE A 381 -3.91 4.91 18.59
CA PHE A 381 -4.66 3.96 17.76
C PHE A 381 -4.06 3.74 16.37
N ARG A 382 -3.23 4.66 15.86
CA ARG A 382 -2.48 4.49 14.61
C ARG A 382 -1.50 3.31 14.72
N TRP A 383 -0.93 3.08 15.90
CA TRP A 383 -0.07 1.91 16.17
C TRP A 383 -0.83 0.58 16.14
N LEU A 384 -2.10 0.57 16.55
CA LEU A 384 -2.99 -0.59 16.37
C LEU A 384 -3.32 -0.79 14.90
N TYR A 385 -3.56 0.30 14.14
CA TYR A 385 -3.76 0.23 12.70
C TYR A 385 -2.55 -0.36 11.98
N ILE A 386 -1.35 0.17 12.21
CA ILE A 386 -0.09 -0.34 11.63
C ILE A 386 0.05 -1.85 11.90
N SER A 387 -0.16 -2.27 13.15
CA SER A 387 0.09 -3.65 13.59
C SER A 387 -0.93 -4.66 13.06
N PHE A 388 -2.20 -4.26 12.90
CA PHE A 388 -3.31 -5.19 12.68
C PHE A 388 -4.14 -4.93 11.43
N SER A 389 -3.99 -3.79 10.74
CA SER A 389 -4.72 -3.51 9.51
C SER A 389 -4.32 -4.47 8.40
N HIS A 390 -5.33 -5.09 7.77
CA HIS A 390 -5.17 -5.85 6.53
C HIS A 390 -4.62 -4.99 5.38
N LEU A 391 -4.96 -3.70 5.34
CA LEU A 391 -4.62 -2.80 4.22
C LEU A 391 -3.15 -2.36 4.21
N MET A 392 -2.44 -2.51 5.35
CA MET A 392 -0.97 -2.43 5.40
C MET A 392 -0.28 -3.62 4.70
N TRP A 393 -1.01 -4.71 4.44
CA TRP A 393 -0.48 -5.99 3.96
C TRP A 393 -1.04 -6.45 2.62
N ALA A 394 -2.28 -6.09 2.28
CA ALA A 394 -2.85 -6.37 0.97
C ALA A 394 -3.85 -5.30 0.53
N ASN A 395 -3.89 -5.05 -0.78
CA ASN A 395 -4.90 -4.24 -1.43
C ASN A 395 -5.66 -5.10 -2.44
N GLN A 396 -6.96 -4.87 -2.55
CA GLN A 396 -7.83 -5.49 -3.56
C GLN A 396 -8.51 -4.35 -4.31
N LEU A 397 -8.10 -4.12 -5.55
CA LEU A 397 -8.64 -3.11 -6.42
C LEU A 397 -9.65 -3.75 -7.37
N ILE A 398 -10.84 -3.18 -7.46
CA ILE A 398 -11.91 -3.58 -8.37
C ILE A 398 -11.84 -2.66 -9.59
N GLU A 399 -11.67 -3.21 -10.80
CA GLU A 399 -11.84 -2.42 -12.01
C GLU A 399 -13.32 -2.12 -12.26
N VAL A 400 -13.65 -0.83 -12.32
CA VAL A 400 -15.00 -0.33 -12.60
C VAL A 400 -15.10 0.04 -14.07
N VAL A 401 -15.56 -0.92 -14.88
CA VAL A 401 -15.93 -0.66 -16.27
C VAL A 401 -17.21 0.16 -16.28
N LEU A 402 -17.09 1.49 -16.40
CA LEU A 402 -18.24 2.35 -16.68
C LEU A 402 -18.85 1.93 -18.02
N GLN A 403 -20.01 1.28 -17.98
CA GLN A 403 -20.89 1.21 -19.14
C GLN A 403 -21.37 2.63 -19.43
N LEU A 404 -20.72 3.27 -20.41
CA LEU A 404 -21.18 4.50 -21.04
C LEU A 404 -22.64 4.31 -21.43
N HIS A 405 -23.54 4.94 -20.68
CA HIS A 405 -24.96 4.72 -20.85
C HIS A 405 -25.36 5.14 -22.26
N ALA A 406 -25.72 4.14 -23.08
CA ALA A 406 -26.22 4.38 -24.42
C ALA A 406 -27.45 5.29 -24.30
N LYS A 407 -27.33 6.54 -24.77
CA LYS A 407 -28.41 7.54 -24.68
C LYS A 407 -29.70 6.89 -25.18
N PRO A 408 -30.80 6.90 -24.39
CA PRO A 408 -32.04 6.23 -24.79
C PRO A 408 -32.48 6.80 -26.13
N SER A 409 -32.48 5.97 -27.18
CA SER A 409 -32.54 6.49 -28.53
C SER A 409 -33.91 7.09 -28.81
N LEU A 410 -33.98 8.42 -28.95
CA LEU A 410 -35.15 9.14 -29.44
C LEU A 410 -35.33 8.89 -30.95
N ARG A 411 -35.61 7.64 -31.31
CA ARG A 411 -36.00 7.18 -32.63
C ARG A 411 -37.35 6.46 -32.53
N GLY A 412 -38.34 6.93 -33.29
CA GLY A 412 -39.48 6.08 -33.67
C GLY A 412 -40.77 6.18 -32.85
N ARG A 413 -41.09 7.29 -32.17
CA ARG A 413 -42.45 7.54 -31.65
C ARG A 413 -43.45 7.86 -32.79
N ALA A 414 -43.53 6.99 -33.80
CA ALA A 414 -44.36 7.18 -35.00
C ALA A 414 -44.61 5.86 -35.79
N ARG A 415 -45.43 4.95 -35.25
CA ARG A 415 -46.31 4.00 -35.97
C ARG A 415 -47.10 3.16 -34.96
N GLY A 416 -48.43 3.15 -35.06
CA GLY A 416 -49.30 2.48 -34.09
C GLY A 416 -50.71 3.06 -34.00
N LEU A 417 -51.31 3.47 -35.13
CA LEU A 417 -52.73 3.84 -35.18
C LEU A 417 -53.57 2.56 -35.04
N VAL A 418 -54.27 2.42 -33.91
CA VAL A 418 -55.31 1.43 -33.68
C VAL A 418 -56.57 2.20 -33.24
N PRO A 419 -57.74 1.99 -33.87
CA PRO A 419 -58.89 2.87 -33.69
C PRO A 419 -59.56 2.72 -32.32
N ALA A 420 -60.24 3.79 -31.90
CA ALA A 420 -61.03 3.80 -30.67
C ALA A 420 -62.17 2.77 -30.72
N LYS A 421 -62.47 2.17 -29.56
CA LYS A 421 -63.62 1.27 -29.36
C LYS A 421 -64.54 1.89 -28.32
N ASN A 422 -65.85 1.95 -28.61
CA ASN A 422 -66.82 2.69 -27.78
C ASN A 422 -66.90 2.16 -26.34
N PRO A 423 -67.18 3.04 -25.35
CA PRO A 423 -67.46 2.63 -23.99
C PRO A 423 -68.80 1.89 -23.87
N GLN A 424 -68.82 0.84 -23.04
CA GLN A 424 -70.07 0.25 -22.52
C GLN A 424 -70.67 1.22 -21.47
N PRO A 425 -72.01 1.32 -21.35
CA PRO A 425 -72.65 2.15 -20.33
C PRO A 425 -72.45 1.55 -18.93
N ARG A 426 -72.22 2.40 -17.92
CA ARG A 426 -72.35 1.99 -16.52
C ARG A 426 -73.82 2.00 -16.10
N GLU A 427 -74.23 0.96 -15.39
CA GLU A 427 -75.52 0.94 -14.71
C GLU A 427 -75.54 1.91 -13.52
N LYS A 428 -76.74 2.18 -13.01
CA LYS A 428 -76.99 3.13 -11.91
C LYS A 428 -77.07 2.38 -10.59
N GLU A 429 -76.26 2.77 -9.62
CA GLU A 429 -76.53 2.52 -8.20
C GLU A 429 -76.90 3.83 -7.50
N ALA A 430 -77.76 3.74 -6.48
CA ALA A 430 -78.40 4.89 -5.84
C ALA A 430 -77.60 5.40 -4.61
N PRO A 431 -77.75 6.68 -4.22
CA PRO A 431 -77.03 7.25 -3.08
C PRO A 431 -77.63 6.78 -1.74
N PRO A 432 -76.81 6.59 -0.69
CA PRO A 432 -77.29 6.40 0.67
C PRO A 432 -77.78 7.71 1.29
N THR A 433 -78.87 7.63 2.07
CA THR A 433 -79.48 8.78 2.76
C THR A 433 -78.81 9.05 4.11
N LEU A 434 -78.79 10.32 4.53
CA LEU A 434 -78.37 10.76 5.87
C LEU A 434 -79.34 10.29 6.97
N VAL A 435 -78.77 9.71 8.04
CA VAL A 435 -79.13 9.95 9.46
C VAL A 435 -77.82 9.99 10.25
#